data_AF-A0AA42HS04-F1
#
_entry.id   AF-A0AA42HS04-F1
#
_cell.length_a   1.000
_cell.length_b   1.000
_cell.length_c   1.000
_cell.angle_alpha   90.00
_cell.angle_beta   90.00
_cell.angle_gamma   90.00
#
_symmetry.space_group_name_H-M   'P 1'
#
loop_
_entity.id
_entity.type
_entity.pdbx_description
1 polymer ?
#
loop_
_entity_poly.entity_id
_entity_poly.type
_entity_poly.pdbx_seq_one_letter_code
_entity_poly.pdbx_strand_id
1 'polypeptide(L)' 'MTQQLDFTSPTWRALAEQAEAALKTLREKNDSASLDAIRTAELRGRIAVWKELLALPEKSNPANSVTVEPRGY' A
#
# COMPACT_ATOMS: atom_id res chain seq x y z
N MET A 1 23.03 -9.88 8.77
CA MET A 1 22.91 -9.30 7.42
C MET A 1 21.55 -8.64 7.32
N THR A 2 21.47 -7.30 7.36
CA THR A 2 20.22 -6.58 7.07
C THR A 2 20.08 -6.50 5.55
N GLN A 3 19.18 -7.30 4.97
CA GLN A 3 18.82 -7.14 3.56
C GLN A 3 18.05 -5.82 3.42
N GLN A 4 18.69 -4.82 2.83
CA GLN A 4 18.02 -3.60 2.42
C GLN A 4 17.24 -3.93 1.15
N LEU A 5 15.93 -3.64 1.16
CA LEU A 5 15.09 -3.83 -0.01
C LEU A 5 15.49 -2.81 -1.08
N ASP A 6 15.76 -3.29 -2.30
CA ASP A 6 16.02 -2.43 -3.46
C ASP A 6 14.72 -2.14 -4.21
N PHE A 7 14.13 -0.99 -3.89
CA PHE A 7 12.92 -0.47 -4.52
C PHE A 7 13.16 0.15 -5.91
N THR A 8 14.41 0.16 -6.41
CA THR A 8 14.74 0.61 -7.77
C THR A 8 14.90 -0.57 -8.74
N SER A 9 15.02 -1.78 -8.21
CA SER A 9 15.24 -3.02 -8.97
C SER A 9 14.14 -3.29 -10.00
N PRO A 10 14.46 -3.93 -11.14
CA PRO A 10 13.46 -4.37 -12.11
C PRO A 10 12.40 -5.29 -11.49
N THR A 11 12.80 -6.13 -10.53
CA THR A 11 11.91 -7.01 -9.77
C THR A 11 10.88 -6.23 -8.97
N TRP A 12 11.30 -5.18 -8.26
CA TRP A 12 10.36 -4.33 -7.53
C TRP A 12 9.41 -3.61 -8.48
N ARG A 13 9.88 -3.10 -9.62
CA ARG A 13 9.02 -2.43 -10.61
C ARG A 13 7.93 -3.38 -11.12
N ALA A 14 8.30 -4.61 -11.49
CA ALA A 14 7.33 -5.61 -11.93
C ALA A 14 6.31 -5.95 -10.85
N LEU A 15 6.75 -6.05 -9.58
CA LEU A 15 5.84 -6.28 -8.45
C LEU A 15 4.91 -5.08 -8.22
N ALA A 16 5.44 -3.85 -8.31
CA ALA A 16 4.68 -2.62 -8.15
C ALA A 16 3.62 -2.48 -9.24
N GLU A 17 3.96 -2.74 -10.50
CA GLU A 17 3.02 -2.75 -11.63
C GLU A 17 1.88 -3.75 -11.41
N GLN A 18 2.21 -4.96 -10.95
CA GLN A 18 1.20 -5.98 -10.63
C GLN A 18 0.30 -5.56 -9.46
N ALA A 19 0.88 -4.96 -8.41
CA ALA A 19 0.15 -4.45 -7.27
C ALA A 19 -0.78 -3.28 -7.65
N GLU A 20 -0.33 -2.37 -8.53
CA GLU A 20 -1.14 -1.28 -9.06
C GLU A 20 -2.31 -1.79 -9.91
N ALA A 21 -2.10 -2.79 -10.76
CA ALA A 21 -3.15 -3.43 -11.54
C ALA A 21 -4.20 -4.11 -10.64
N ALA A 22 -3.75 -4.81 -9.59
CA ALA A 22 -4.62 -5.42 -8.60
C ALA A 22 -5.43 -4.35 -7.82
N LEU A 23 -4.77 -3.26 -7.41
CA LEU A 23 -5.39 -2.14 -6.71
C LEU A 23 -6.48 -1.47 -7.57
N LYS A 24 -6.22 -1.25 -8.86
CA LYS A 24 -7.19 -0.72 -9.81
C LYS A 24 -8.43 -1.62 -9.90
N THR A 25 -8.21 -2.92 -10.09
CA THR A 25 -9.30 -3.91 -10.17
C THR A 25 -10.14 -3.95 -8.89
N LEU A 26 -9.51 -3.84 -7.72
CA LEU A 26 -10.21 -3.85 -6.44
C LEU A 26 -11.01 -2.57 -6.20
N ARG A 27 -10.51 -1.41 -6.65
CA ARG A 27 -11.24 -0.13 -6.61
C ARG A 27 -12.48 -0.18 -7.49
N GLU A 28 -12.34 -0.64 -8.73
CA GLU A 28 -13.47 -0.82 -9.64
C GLU A 28 -14.55 -1.73 -9.04
N LYS A 29 -14.14 -2.82 -8.36
CA LYS A 29 -15.08 -3.70 -7.64
C LYS A 29 -15.74 -3.00 -6.46
N ASN A 30 -14.97 -2.30 -5.62
CA ASN A 30 -15.48 -1.58 -4.46
C ASN A 30 -16.50 -0.49 -4.84
N ASP A 31 -16.35 0.13 -6.01
CA ASP A 31 -17.22 1.19 -6.50
C ASP A 31 -18.53 0.65 -7.13
N SER A 32 -18.69 -0.69 -7.21
CA SER A 32 -19.93 -1.32 -7.65
C SER A 32 -21.06 -1.11 -6.64
N ALA A 33 -22.21 -0.62 -7.10
CA ALA A 33 -23.38 -0.31 -6.28
C ALA A 33 -24.07 -1.54 -5.63
N SER A 34 -23.65 -2.75 -5.99
CA SER A 34 -24.29 -4.02 -5.58
C SER A 34 -23.62 -4.74 -4.41
N LEU A 35 -22.64 -4.12 -3.74
CA LEU A 35 -21.92 -4.77 -2.64
C LEU A 35 -22.62 -4.60 -1.28
N ASP A 36 -22.72 -5.70 -0.53
CA ASP A 36 -23.07 -5.65 0.88
C ASP A 36 -21.92 -5.08 1.73
N ALA A 37 -22.25 -4.62 2.94
CA ALA A 37 -21.29 -3.96 3.83
C ALA A 37 -20.07 -4.83 4.21
N ILE A 38 -20.25 -6.15 4.33
CA ILE A 38 -19.16 -7.08 4.69
C ILE A 38 -18.19 -7.22 3.52
N ARG A 39 -18.71 -7.37 2.30
CA ARG A 39 -17.91 -7.44 1.06
C ARG A 39 -17.19 -6.14 0.78
N THR A 40 -17.83 -5.00 1.01
CA THR A 40 -17.16 -3.69 0.95
C THR A 40 -16.01 -3.59 1.95
N ALA A 41 -16.22 -4.03 3.20
CA ALA A 41 -15.16 -4.03 4.21
C ALA A 41 -13.98 -4.94 3.81
N GLU A 42 -14.27 -6.13 3.27
CA GLU A 42 -13.26 -7.08 2.77
C GLU A 42 -12.42 -6.46 1.64
N LEU A 43 -13.06 -5.83 0.65
CA LEU A 43 -12.38 -5.16 -0.46
C LEU A 43 -11.53 -4.00 0.02
N ARG A 44 -12.04 -3.18 0.95
CA ARG A 44 -11.29 -2.07 1.54
C ARG A 44 -10.06 -2.54 2.31
N GLY A 45 -10.17 -3.66 3.04
CA GLY A 45 -9.03 -4.30 3.71
C GLY A 45 -7.94 -4.72 2.71
N ARG A 46 -8.34 -5.40 1.62
CA ARG A 46 -7.40 -5.79 0.55
C ARG A 46 -6.75 -4.57 -0.12
N ILE A 47 -7.53 -3.51 -0.37
CA ILE A 47 -7.03 -2.24 -0.92
C ILE A 47 -5.99 -1.61 0.03
N ALA A 48 -6.22 -1.63 1.34
CA ALA A 48 -5.29 -1.09 2.32
C ALA A 48 -3.93 -1.81 2.27
N VAL A 49 -3.94 -3.15 2.21
CA VAL A 49 -2.71 -3.95 2.12
C VAL A 49 -1.88 -3.59 0.88
N TRP A 50 -2.51 -3.47 -0.29
CA TRP A 50 -1.79 -3.08 -1.52
C TRP A 50 -1.22 -1.67 -1.44
N LYS A 51 -1.94 -0.73 -0.83
CA LYS A 51 -1.42 0.62 -0.58
C LYS A 51 -0.22 0.59 0.37
N GLU A 52 -0.27 -0.21 1.43
CA GLU A 52 0.83 -0.34 2.37
C GLU A 52 2.08 -0.95 1.72
N LEU A 53 1.91 -1.94 0.84
CA LEU A 53 3.00 -2.51 0.05
C LEU A 53 3.62 -1.44 -0.86
N LEU A 54 2.81 -0.71 -1.63
CA LEU A 54 3.29 0.33 -2.54
C LEU A 54 3.93 1.52 -1.81
N ALA A 55 3.59 1.75 -0.55
CA ALA A 55 4.19 2.78 0.30
C ALA A 55 5.52 2.36 0.95
N LEU A 56 5.97 1.11 0.80
CA LEU A 56 7.25 0.64 1.37
C LEU A 56 8.47 1.49 0.96
N PRO A 57 8.63 1.95 -0.29
CA PRO A 57 9.75 2.81 -0.68
C PRO A 57 9.79 4.11 0.11
N GLU A 58 8.63 4.77 0.28
CA GLU A 58 8.52 6.01 1.03
C GLU A 58 8.81 5.82 2.52
N LYS A 59 8.33 4.72 3.11
CA LYS A 59 8.56 4.35 4.53
C LYS A 59 10.00 3.94 4.80
N SER A 60 10.69 3.40 3.80
CA SER A 60 12.09 2.98 3.90
C SER A 60 13.08 4.15 3.78
N ASN A 61 12.62 5.31 3.28
CA ASN A 61 13.44 6.50 3.19
C ASN A 61 13.63 7.11 4.59
N PRO A 62 14.85 7.15 5.14
CA PRO A 62 15.10 7.72 6.47
C PRO A 62 14.79 9.22 6.55
N ALA A 63 14.61 9.93 5.43
CA ALA A 63 14.17 11.32 5.43
C ALA A 63 12.66 11.49 5.73
N ASN A 64 11.87 10.41 5.63
CA ASN A 64 10.42 10.40 5.86
C ASN A 64 10.02 9.77 7.20
N SER A 65 10.98 9.41 8.07
CA SER A 65 10.67 9.08 9.46
C SER A 65 10.16 10.35 10.13
N VAL A 66 8.83 10.50 10.14
CA VAL A 66 8.09 11.57 10.80
C VAL A 66 8.73 11.79 12.17
N THR A 67 9.29 12.98 12.37
CA THR A 67 9.55 13.55 13.69
C THR A 67 8.22 13.58 14.41
N VAL A 68 7.91 12.51 15.16
CA VAL A 68 6.83 12.54 16.12
C VAL A 68 7.33 13.44 17.23
N GLU A 69 7.14 14.75 17.05
CA GLU A 69 7.30 15.70 18.16
C GLU A 69 6.38 15.22 19.27
N PRO A 70 6.89 14.99 20.49
CA PRO A 70 6.04 14.67 21.61
C PRO A 70 5.11 15.87 21.81
N ARG A 71 3.80 15.67 21.66
CA ARG A 71 2.83 16.68 22.07
C ARG A 71 3.10 16.97 23.53
N GLY A 72 3.62 18.18 23.78
CA GLY A 72 3.81 18.73 25.11
C GLY A 72 2.50 18.66 25.90
N TYR A 73 2.68 18.41 27.20
CA TYR A 73 1.68 18.28 28.26
C TYR A 73 0.52 19.28 28.18
#